data_AF-A0A2N1SM11-F1
#
_entry.id   AF-A0A2N1SM11-F1
#
_cell.length_a   1.000
_cell.length_b   1.000
_cell.length_c   1.000
_cell.angle_alpha   90.00
_cell.angle_beta   90.00
_cell.angle_gamma   90.00
#
_symmetry.space_group_name_H-M   'P 1'
#
loop_
_entity.id
_entity.type
_entity.pdbx_description
1 polymer ?
#
loop_
_entity_poly.entity_id
_entity_poly.type
_entity_poly.pdbx_seq_one_letter_code
_entity_poly.pdbx_strand_id
1 'polypeptide(L)'
;MGRFLSMILILVFCVSMAFASETSVGGVPTDAQVKVALQSVLVAAAASLAAQNLTPPVQFAESTFLADGTYSRFSLDMDRADVGYLRKIVLESPAPVARQMGFLEALLTSVVRIIPDHARLIAYLQPQALMEQEILLSGHVEAIRLSTPYPFRYEGNGSLDVEGSRFAEPFHMELEFMIPLEGPSSPSLVPLIVQAGGQDFLHVAQALFPPPPQLPTGQM
;
A
#
# COMPACT_ATOMS: atom_id res chain seq x y z
N MET A 1 29.96 49.85 18.07
CA MET A 1 29.09 48.70 18.40
C MET A 1 28.55 47.93 17.19
N GLY A 2 28.27 48.55 16.03
CA GLY A 2 27.69 47.85 14.87
C GLY A 2 28.54 46.73 14.23
N ARG A 3 29.87 46.82 14.29
CA ARG A 3 30.77 45.82 13.65
C ARG A 3 30.79 44.47 14.37
N PHE A 4 30.63 44.46 15.69
CA PHE A 4 30.54 43.22 16.48
C PHE A 4 29.19 42.53 16.30
N LEU A 5 28.10 43.31 16.23
CA LEU A 5 26.76 42.76 15.99
C LEU A 5 26.65 42.12 14.60
N SER A 6 27.25 42.76 13.58
CA SER A 6 27.29 42.23 12.21
C SER A 6 28.08 40.92 12.10
N MET A 7 29.15 40.77 12.88
CA MET A 7 29.99 39.56 12.85
C MET A 7 29.31 38.38 13.55
N ILE A 8 28.56 38.63 14.64
CA ILE A 8 27.74 37.62 15.31
C ILE A 8 26.58 37.18 14.40
N LEU A 9 25.93 38.10 13.69
CA LEU A 9 24.84 37.76 12.78
C LEU A 9 25.32 36.87 11.62
N ILE A 10 26.50 37.17 11.05
CA ILE A 10 27.11 36.33 10.00
C ILE A 10 27.49 34.96 10.55
N LEU A 11 28.03 34.88 11.76
CA LEU A 11 28.39 33.60 12.40
C LEU A 11 27.14 32.75 12.67
N VAL A 12 26.06 33.35 13.19
CA VAL A 12 24.77 32.66 13.39
C VAL A 12 24.22 32.18 12.05
N PHE A 13 24.28 33.00 10.99
CA PHE A 13 23.80 32.63 9.65
C PHE A 13 24.61 31.46 9.05
N CYS A 14 25.93 31.47 9.20
CA CYS A 14 26.80 30.39 8.74
C CYS A 14 26.60 29.09 9.53
N VAL A 15 26.34 29.17 10.84
CA VAL A 15 26.03 27.99 11.67
C VAL A 15 24.66 27.43 11.32
N SER A 16 23.64 28.28 11.08
CA SER A 16 22.33 27.80 10.63
C SER A 16 22.35 27.18 9.21
N MET A 17 23.25 27.63 8.33
CA MET A 17 23.44 26.96 7.03
C MET A 17 24.17 25.63 7.15
N ALA A 18 25.09 25.47 8.09
CA ALA A 18 25.77 24.19 8.33
C ALA A 18 24.81 23.10 8.84
N PHE A 19 23.72 23.48 9.53
CA PHE A 19 22.67 22.54 9.97
C PHE A 19 21.47 22.42 9.01
N ALA A 20 21.38 23.26 7.98
CA ALA A 20 20.27 23.24 7.02
C ALA A 20 20.54 22.39 5.76
N SER A 21 21.73 21.79 5.64
CA SER A 21 22.15 21.02 4.45
C SER A 21 22.48 19.55 4.73
N GLU A 22 22.11 19.01 5.89
CA GLU A 22 21.95 17.57 6.07
C GLU A 22 20.47 17.21 5.86
N THR A 23 19.96 17.47 4.65
CA THR A 23 18.95 16.55 4.12
C THR A 23 19.66 15.22 4.03
N SER A 24 19.38 14.34 5.00
CA SER A 24 19.79 12.94 4.96
C SER A 24 19.57 12.45 3.55
N VAL A 25 20.65 12.22 2.80
CA VAL A 25 20.61 11.34 1.65
C VAL A 25 20.35 9.99 2.30
N GLY A 26 19.08 9.70 2.56
CA GLY A 26 18.65 8.46 3.17
C GLY A 26 19.26 7.34 2.36
N GLY A 27 19.89 6.40 3.04
CA GLY A 27 20.51 5.25 2.41
C GLY A 27 19.51 4.62 1.44
N VAL A 28 19.96 4.35 0.22
CA VAL A 28 19.14 3.66 -0.78
C VAL A 28 18.64 2.35 -0.16
N PRO A 29 17.33 2.10 -0.13
CA PRO A 29 16.79 0.89 0.46
C PRO A 29 17.26 -0.34 -0.32
N THR A 30 17.41 -1.46 0.37
CA THR A 30 17.75 -2.73 -0.27
C THR A 30 16.53 -3.40 -0.91
N ASP A 31 16.74 -4.30 -1.86
CA ASP A 31 15.68 -5.12 -2.46
C ASP A 31 14.79 -5.81 -1.41
N ALA A 32 15.40 -6.30 -0.32
CA ALA A 32 14.68 -6.95 0.77
C ALA A 32 13.77 -5.96 1.51
N GLN A 33 14.21 -4.73 1.73
CA GLN A 33 13.43 -3.68 2.37
C GLN A 33 12.26 -3.23 1.49
N VAL A 34 12.49 -3.00 0.19
CA VAL A 34 11.42 -2.66 -0.76
C VAL A 34 10.41 -3.80 -0.87
N LYS A 35 10.88 -5.05 -0.92
CA LYS A 35 10.00 -6.23 -0.89
C LYS A 35 9.09 -6.25 0.33
N VAL A 36 9.65 -6.04 1.52
CA VAL A 36 8.89 -5.98 2.78
C VAL A 36 7.90 -4.83 2.77
N ALA A 37 8.29 -3.65 2.28
CA ALA A 37 7.40 -2.49 2.17
C ALA A 37 6.20 -2.78 1.26
N LEU A 38 6.42 -3.30 0.04
CA LEU A 38 5.36 -3.67 -0.90
C LEU A 38 4.40 -4.71 -0.32
N GLN A 39 4.91 -5.74 0.34
CA GLN A 39 4.07 -6.73 1.01
C GLN A 39 3.25 -6.12 2.15
N SER A 40 3.83 -5.16 2.87
CA SER A 40 3.17 -4.49 4.00
C SER A 40 2.03 -3.58 3.58
N VAL A 41 2.12 -2.97 2.40
CA VAL A 41 0.97 -2.24 1.79
C VAL A 41 -0.22 -3.18 1.60
N LEU A 42 0.01 -4.40 1.10
CA LEU A 42 -1.07 -5.39 0.93
C LEU A 42 -1.64 -5.84 2.27
N VAL A 43 -0.79 -6.00 3.29
CA VAL A 43 -1.24 -6.36 4.64
C VAL A 43 -2.08 -5.24 5.25
N ALA A 44 -1.66 -3.97 5.12
CA ALA A 44 -2.42 -2.81 5.58
C ALA A 44 -3.78 -2.73 4.87
N ALA A 45 -3.81 -2.88 3.54
CA ALA A 45 -5.05 -2.91 2.76
C ALA A 45 -6.00 -4.01 3.25
N ALA A 46 -5.48 -5.24 3.40
CA ALA A 46 -6.27 -6.38 3.83
C ALA A 46 -6.81 -6.22 5.25
N ALA A 47 -6.00 -5.69 6.17
CA ALA A 47 -6.40 -5.45 7.55
C ALA A 47 -7.47 -4.35 7.65
N SER A 48 -7.27 -3.21 6.99
CA SER A 48 -8.22 -2.10 6.99
C SER A 48 -9.56 -2.46 6.36
N LEU A 49 -9.54 -3.26 5.30
CA LEU A 49 -10.73 -3.82 4.68
C LEU A 49 -11.43 -4.86 5.58
N ALA A 50 -10.66 -5.75 6.23
CA ALA A 50 -11.22 -6.74 7.14
C ALA A 50 -11.89 -6.08 8.35
N ALA A 51 -11.27 -5.04 8.91
CA ALA A 51 -11.77 -4.30 10.06
C ALA A 51 -13.15 -3.67 9.83
N GLN A 52 -13.41 -3.15 8.62
CA GLN A 52 -14.72 -2.61 8.24
C GLN A 52 -15.83 -3.66 8.19
N ASN A 53 -15.47 -4.93 7.99
CA ASN A 53 -16.39 -6.05 7.93
C ASN A 53 -16.61 -6.74 9.28
N LEU A 54 -15.97 -6.28 10.37
CA LEU A 54 -16.15 -6.82 11.72
C LEU A 54 -17.53 -6.47 12.31
N THR A 55 -17.88 -7.11 13.42
CA THR A 55 -19.12 -6.81 14.16
C THR A 55 -18.82 -6.58 15.65
N PRO A 56 -18.86 -5.32 16.15
CA PRO A 56 -19.06 -4.08 15.38
C PRO A 56 -17.86 -3.78 14.44
N PRO A 57 -18.05 -2.98 13.37
CA PRO A 57 -16.94 -2.55 12.53
C PRO A 57 -15.90 -1.79 13.34
N VAL A 58 -14.63 -2.05 13.05
CA VAL A 58 -13.51 -1.29 13.60
C VAL A 58 -13.05 -0.27 12.56
N GLN A 59 -12.87 0.97 13.00
CA GLN A 59 -12.27 2.04 12.20
C GLN A 59 -10.92 2.37 12.81
N PHE A 60 -9.86 2.24 12.01
CA PHE A 60 -8.54 2.71 12.38
C PHE A 60 -8.44 4.20 12.10
N ALA A 61 -7.82 4.96 13.00
CA ALA A 61 -7.58 6.38 12.77
C ALA A 61 -6.45 6.57 11.74
N GLU A 62 -5.51 5.62 11.71
CA GLU A 62 -4.26 5.67 10.98
C GLU A 62 -4.34 5.02 9.60
N SER A 63 -5.39 4.23 9.31
CA SER A 63 -5.54 3.56 8.01
C SER A 63 -6.99 3.43 7.58
N THR A 64 -7.31 4.01 6.43
CA THR A 64 -8.66 4.01 5.86
C THR A 64 -8.64 3.40 4.46
N PHE A 65 -9.43 2.34 4.27
CA PHE A 65 -9.69 1.78 2.95
C PHE A 65 -11.05 2.28 2.43
N LEU A 66 -11.10 2.81 1.22
CA LEU A 66 -12.33 3.28 0.58
C LEU A 66 -12.53 2.57 -0.75
N ALA A 67 -13.77 2.16 -1.00
CA ALA A 67 -14.22 1.71 -2.31
C ALA A 67 -15.54 2.42 -2.62
N ASP A 68 -15.70 2.93 -3.84
CA ASP A 68 -17.01 3.43 -4.25
C ASP A 68 -18.00 2.26 -4.46
N GLY A 69 -19.30 2.58 -4.48
CA GLY A 69 -20.36 1.56 -4.61
C GLY A 69 -20.38 0.82 -5.95
N THR A 70 -19.60 1.28 -6.94
CA THR A 70 -19.48 0.69 -8.27
C THR A 70 -18.14 -0.01 -8.49
N TYR A 71 -17.29 -0.06 -7.47
CA TYR A 71 -15.90 -0.52 -7.53
C TYR A 71 -15.10 0.14 -8.66
N SER A 72 -15.42 1.38 -9.03
CA SER A 72 -14.66 2.14 -10.03
C SER A 72 -13.44 2.83 -9.44
N ARG A 73 -13.42 3.09 -8.14
CA ARG A 73 -12.29 3.68 -7.44
C ARG A 73 -12.03 2.98 -6.11
N PHE A 74 -10.76 2.78 -5.82
CA PHE A 74 -10.26 2.36 -4.52
C PHE A 74 -9.23 3.37 -4.03
N SER A 75 -9.20 3.60 -2.71
CA SER A 75 -8.08 4.24 -2.04
C SER A 75 -7.74 3.53 -0.74
N LEU A 76 -6.46 3.54 -0.40
CA LEU A 76 -5.93 3.23 0.91
C LEU A 76 -5.14 4.45 1.36
N ASP A 77 -5.66 5.13 2.36
CA ASP A 77 -5.03 6.30 2.97
C ASP A 77 -4.43 5.89 4.32
N MET A 78 -3.19 6.27 4.57
CA MET A 78 -2.43 5.89 5.76
C MET A 78 -1.72 7.09 6.37
N ASP A 79 -1.81 7.23 7.69
CA ASP A 79 -1.08 8.23 8.47
C ASP A 79 -0.36 7.51 9.61
N ARG A 80 0.92 7.25 9.42
CA ARG A 80 1.76 6.45 10.34
C ARG A 80 1.10 5.13 10.75
N ALA A 81 0.46 4.46 9.79
CA ALA A 81 -0.24 3.21 9.98
C ALA A 81 0.72 2.10 10.43
N ASP A 82 0.59 1.66 11.69
CA ASP A 82 1.33 0.51 12.22
C ASP A 82 0.72 -0.80 11.70
N VAL A 83 1.38 -1.38 10.69
CA VAL A 83 0.87 -2.57 9.99
C VAL A 83 0.74 -3.77 10.92
N GLY A 84 1.64 -3.90 11.91
CA GLY A 84 1.58 -4.96 12.92
C GLY A 84 0.37 -4.80 13.84
N TYR A 85 0.09 -3.57 14.27
CA TYR A 85 -1.09 -3.23 15.06
C TYR A 85 -2.39 -3.49 14.30
N LEU A 86 -2.52 -2.99 13.06
CA LEU A 86 -3.72 -3.21 12.23
C LEU A 86 -4.04 -4.70 12.09
N ARG A 87 -3.02 -5.49 11.76
CA ARG A 87 -3.12 -6.95 11.63
C ARG A 87 -3.58 -7.58 12.94
N LYS A 88 -2.94 -7.23 14.06
CA LYS A 88 -3.25 -7.79 15.38
C LYS A 88 -4.72 -7.56 15.75
N ILE A 89 -5.19 -6.31 15.64
CA ILE A 89 -6.57 -5.96 15.99
C ILE A 89 -7.57 -6.80 15.18
N VAL A 90 -7.36 -6.97 13.89
CA VAL A 90 -8.23 -7.78 13.04
C VAL A 90 -8.23 -9.25 13.45
N LEU A 91 -7.06 -9.82 13.74
CA LEU A 91 -6.93 -11.25 14.11
C LEU A 91 -7.47 -11.55 15.52
N GLU A 92 -7.40 -10.59 16.43
CA GLU A 92 -7.93 -10.71 17.79
C GLU A 92 -9.43 -10.41 17.87
N SER A 93 -9.99 -9.78 16.84
CA SER A 93 -11.41 -9.44 16.78
C SER A 93 -12.27 -10.67 16.50
N PRO A 94 -13.48 -10.75 17.08
CA PRO A 94 -14.39 -11.85 16.81
C PRO A 94 -14.81 -11.86 15.35
N ALA A 95 -14.92 -13.06 14.77
CA ALA A 95 -15.41 -13.23 13.41
C ALA A 95 -16.81 -12.60 13.26
N PRO A 96 -17.10 -11.93 12.14
CA PRO A 96 -18.42 -11.37 11.89
C PRO A 96 -19.47 -12.48 11.84
N VAL A 97 -20.64 -12.20 12.41
CA VAL A 97 -21.75 -13.14 12.42
C VAL A 97 -22.26 -13.29 10.99
N ALA A 98 -22.38 -14.53 10.51
CA ALA A 98 -22.95 -14.80 9.19
C ALA A 98 -24.36 -14.21 9.09
N ARG A 99 -24.53 -13.17 8.27
CA ARG A 99 -25.85 -12.62 7.95
C ARG A 99 -26.50 -13.46 6.85
N GLN A 100 -27.78 -13.77 7.01
CA GLN A 100 -28.59 -14.31 5.91
C GLN A 100 -28.78 -13.20 4.87
N MET A 101 -28.16 -13.38 3.70
CA MET A 101 -28.38 -12.49 2.56
C MET A 101 -29.75 -12.80 1.94
N GLY A 102 -30.49 -11.75 1.58
CA GLY A 102 -31.71 -11.89 0.79
C GLY A 102 -31.41 -12.36 -0.64
N PHE A 103 -32.41 -12.87 -1.38
CA PHE A 103 -32.22 -13.34 -2.76
C PHE A 103 -31.65 -12.26 -3.70
N LEU A 104 -32.19 -11.04 -3.64
CA LEU A 104 -31.71 -9.93 -4.47
C LEU A 104 -30.29 -9.50 -4.11
N GLU A 105 -29.94 -9.53 -2.82
CA GLU A 105 -28.59 -9.23 -2.33
C GLU A 105 -27.59 -10.32 -2.75
N ALA A 106 -27.99 -11.59 -2.69
CA ALA A 106 -27.20 -12.70 -3.20
C ALA A 106 -26.97 -12.58 -4.72
N LEU A 107 -27.99 -12.18 -5.49
CA LEU A 107 -27.82 -11.90 -6.92
C LEU A 107 -26.85 -10.75 -7.16
N LEU A 108 -27.02 -9.61 -6.53
CA LEU A 108 -26.14 -8.44 -6.72
C LEU A 108 -24.68 -8.71 -6.31
N THR A 109 -24.46 -9.44 -5.22
CA THR A 109 -23.10 -9.81 -4.75
C THR A 109 -22.44 -10.93 -5.55
N SER A 110 -23.22 -11.71 -6.32
CA SER A 110 -22.69 -12.79 -7.17
C SER A 110 -22.07 -12.29 -8.48
N VAL A 111 -22.41 -11.08 -8.92
CA VAL A 111 -22.03 -10.61 -10.25
C VAL A 111 -20.61 -10.08 -10.30
N VAL A 112 -20.04 -9.55 -9.20
CA VAL A 112 -18.62 -9.14 -9.15
C VAL A 112 -18.08 -9.14 -7.72
N ARG A 113 -17.34 -10.17 -7.29
CA ARG A 113 -16.56 -10.12 -6.03
C ARG A 113 -15.12 -9.69 -6.33
N ILE A 114 -14.90 -8.39 -6.52
CA ILE A 114 -13.53 -7.83 -6.55
C ILE A 114 -12.92 -7.87 -5.14
N ILE A 115 -13.73 -7.69 -4.11
CA ILE A 115 -13.30 -7.70 -2.71
C ILE A 115 -13.32 -9.13 -2.15
N PRO A 116 -12.23 -9.64 -1.55
CA PRO A 116 -12.21 -10.93 -0.87
C PRO A 116 -13.17 -10.97 0.32
N ASP A 117 -13.74 -12.15 0.61
CA ASP A 117 -14.49 -12.33 1.85
C ASP A 117 -13.58 -12.28 3.09
N HIS A 118 -14.19 -12.05 4.26
CA HIS A 118 -13.48 -11.97 5.53
C HIS A 118 -12.60 -13.20 5.81
N ALA A 119 -13.08 -14.42 5.51
CA ALA A 119 -12.32 -15.63 5.77
C ALA A 119 -11.02 -15.70 4.96
N ARG A 120 -11.05 -15.27 3.68
CA ARG A 120 -9.86 -15.14 2.84
C ARG A 120 -8.89 -14.08 3.36
N LEU A 121 -9.40 -12.94 3.83
CA LEU A 121 -8.57 -11.89 4.42
C LEU A 121 -7.85 -12.40 5.68
N ILE A 122 -8.55 -13.08 6.58
CA ILE A 122 -7.93 -13.68 7.79
C ILE A 122 -6.88 -14.72 7.41
N ALA A 123 -7.17 -15.62 6.47
CA ALA A 123 -6.22 -16.62 6.00
C ALA A 123 -4.95 -15.99 5.39
N TYR A 124 -5.08 -14.84 4.73
CA TYR A 124 -3.95 -14.08 4.22
C TYR A 124 -3.13 -13.39 5.32
N LEU A 125 -3.81 -12.81 6.33
CA LEU A 125 -3.18 -12.05 7.42
C LEU A 125 -2.47 -12.95 8.44
N GLN A 126 -3.02 -14.15 8.70
CA GLN A 126 -2.52 -15.05 9.74
C GLN A 126 -1.04 -15.43 9.61
N PRO A 127 -0.51 -15.86 8.44
CA PRO A 127 0.90 -16.23 8.31
C PRO A 127 1.88 -15.04 8.29
N GLN A 128 1.39 -13.79 8.25
CA GLN A 128 2.27 -12.61 8.21
C GLN A 128 2.92 -12.42 9.59
N ALA A 129 4.24 -12.53 9.68
CA ALA A 129 4.98 -12.44 10.95
C ALA A 129 5.37 -10.98 11.29
N LEU A 130 4.40 -10.07 11.28
CA LEU A 130 4.60 -8.65 11.60
C LEU A 130 4.21 -8.36 13.05
N MET A 131 5.11 -7.70 13.77
CA MET A 131 4.86 -7.19 15.12
C MET A 131 4.54 -5.69 15.08
N GLU A 132 3.91 -5.20 16.14
CA GLU A 132 3.66 -3.77 16.34
C GLU A 132 4.97 -2.97 16.24
N GLN A 133 4.90 -1.78 15.65
CA GLN A 133 5.98 -0.80 15.44
C GLN A 133 7.12 -1.27 14.52
N GLU A 134 7.01 -2.45 13.89
CA GLU A 134 8.02 -2.91 12.95
C GLU A 134 7.98 -2.16 11.62
N ILE A 135 6.79 -1.76 11.19
CA ILE A 135 6.53 -1.14 9.90
C ILE A 135 5.42 -0.10 10.09
N LEU A 136 5.76 1.15 9.80
CA LEU A 136 4.83 2.27 9.78
C LEU A 136 4.78 2.79 8.34
N LEU A 137 3.56 2.98 7.83
CA LEU A 137 3.32 3.49 6.48
C LEU A 137 2.55 4.81 6.55
N SER A 138 2.99 5.82 5.81
CA SER A 138 2.25 7.07 5.63
C SER A 138 2.13 7.39 4.16
N GLY A 139 0.98 7.89 3.71
CA GLY A 139 0.74 8.19 2.31
C GLY A 139 -0.51 7.52 1.78
N HIS A 140 -0.56 7.28 0.47
CA HIS A 140 -1.77 6.79 -0.18
C HIS A 140 -1.45 5.80 -1.30
N VAL A 141 -2.40 4.91 -1.56
CA VAL A 141 -2.44 4.06 -2.74
C VAL A 141 -3.85 4.12 -3.30
N GLU A 142 -3.98 4.44 -4.58
CA GLU A 142 -5.28 4.49 -5.24
C GLU A 142 -5.30 3.71 -6.55
N ALA A 143 -6.50 3.31 -6.96
CA ALA A 143 -6.72 2.66 -8.24
C ALA A 143 -8.06 3.08 -8.84
N ILE A 144 -8.06 3.34 -10.15
CA ILE A 144 -9.23 3.73 -10.93
C ILE A 144 -9.48 2.70 -12.02
N ARG A 145 -10.74 2.29 -12.16
CA ARG A 145 -11.20 1.40 -13.21
C ARG A 145 -11.31 2.16 -14.52
N LEU A 146 -10.53 1.76 -15.51
CA LEU A 146 -10.65 2.22 -16.87
C LEU A 146 -11.42 1.20 -17.72
N SER A 147 -12.48 1.69 -18.36
CA SER A 147 -13.27 0.93 -19.33
C SER A 147 -12.93 1.27 -20.78
N THR A 148 -12.07 2.27 -21.02
CA THR A 148 -11.60 2.62 -22.37
C THR A 148 -10.16 3.11 -22.33
N PRO A 149 -9.32 2.76 -23.33
CA PRO A 149 -9.58 1.77 -24.38
C PRO A 149 -9.60 0.34 -23.82
N TYR A 150 -10.25 -0.59 -24.55
CA TYR A 150 -10.22 -2.04 -24.26
C TYR A 150 -8.77 -2.55 -24.24
N PRO A 151 -8.38 -3.46 -23.33
CA PRO A 151 -9.20 -4.19 -22.34
C PRO A 151 -9.50 -3.39 -21.06
N PHE A 152 -10.55 -3.81 -20.33
CA PHE A 152 -10.89 -3.23 -19.03
C PHE A 152 -9.81 -3.55 -17.99
N ARG A 153 -9.45 -2.56 -17.18
CA ARG A 153 -8.37 -2.67 -16.20
C ARG A 153 -8.52 -1.67 -15.06
N TYR A 154 -7.87 -1.92 -13.95
CA TYR A 154 -7.49 -0.86 -13.01
C TYR A 154 -6.13 -0.32 -13.38
N GLU A 155 -5.98 0.99 -13.29
CA GLU A 155 -4.68 1.66 -13.20
C GLU A 155 -4.59 2.29 -11.83
N GLY A 156 -3.47 2.05 -11.14
CA GLY A 156 -3.25 2.54 -9.80
C GLY A 156 -1.87 3.12 -9.62
N ASN A 157 -1.78 3.99 -8.63
CA ASN A 157 -0.56 4.64 -8.21
C ASN A 157 -0.49 4.64 -6.68
N GLY A 158 0.66 4.95 -6.12
CA GLY A 158 0.80 5.18 -4.70
C GLY A 158 2.10 5.88 -4.36
N SER A 159 2.05 6.71 -3.33
CA SER A 159 3.14 7.52 -2.81
C SER A 159 3.17 7.32 -1.30
N LEU A 160 4.28 6.76 -0.79
CA LEU A 160 4.36 6.20 0.55
C LEU A 160 5.70 6.54 1.21
N ASP A 161 5.65 7.09 2.42
CA ASP A 161 6.77 7.11 3.35
C ASP A 161 6.78 5.83 4.17
N VAL A 162 7.93 5.16 4.19
CA VAL A 162 8.15 3.88 4.86
C VAL A 162 9.15 4.06 5.98
N GLU A 163 8.75 3.70 7.20
CA GLU A 163 9.63 3.73 8.38
C GLU A 163 9.35 2.53 9.31
N GLY A 164 10.16 2.37 10.36
CA GLY A 164 10.02 1.30 11.34
C GLY A 164 11.30 0.47 11.53
N SER A 165 11.28 -0.45 12.50
CA SER A 165 12.47 -1.20 12.92
C SER A 165 12.97 -2.23 11.89
N ARG A 166 12.16 -2.54 10.86
CA ARG A 166 12.55 -3.40 9.72
C ARG A 166 13.44 -2.70 8.71
N PHE A 167 13.56 -1.37 8.79
CA PHE A 167 14.29 -0.55 7.84
C PHE A 167 15.49 0.10 8.51
N ALA A 168 16.58 0.24 7.77
CA ALA A 168 17.80 0.86 8.28
C ALA A 168 17.58 2.36 8.49
N GLU A 169 16.90 2.99 7.53
CA GLU A 169 16.50 4.38 7.55
C GLU A 169 15.12 4.51 6.88
N PRO A 170 14.34 5.55 7.19
CA PRO A 170 13.11 5.86 6.47
C PRO A 170 13.39 6.16 5.00
N PHE A 171 12.48 5.76 4.12
CA PHE A 171 12.58 6.08 2.70
C PHE A 171 11.20 6.30 2.10
N HIS A 172 11.20 7.09 1.02
CA HIS A 172 10.02 7.33 0.21
C HIS A 172 9.93 6.32 -0.94
N MET A 173 8.72 5.83 -1.21
CA MET A 173 8.41 4.86 -2.26
C MET A 173 7.24 5.34 -3.11
N GLU A 174 7.45 5.35 -4.42
CA GLU A 174 6.46 5.64 -5.45
C GLU A 174 6.19 4.35 -6.25
N LEU A 175 4.92 4.08 -6.56
CA LEU A 175 4.53 2.91 -7.32
C LEU A 175 3.44 3.22 -8.34
N GLU A 176 3.48 2.53 -9.47
CA GLU A 176 2.40 2.47 -10.45
C GLU A 176 2.14 1.02 -10.83
N PHE A 177 0.88 0.66 -11.02
CA PHE A 177 0.48 -0.70 -11.36
C PHE A 177 -0.79 -0.73 -12.20
N MET A 178 -1.02 -1.89 -12.82
CA MET A 178 -2.25 -2.20 -13.53
C MET A 178 -2.81 -3.53 -13.02
N ILE A 179 -4.14 -3.67 -12.98
CA ILE A 179 -4.81 -4.96 -12.80
C ILE A 179 -5.75 -5.17 -13.99
N PRO A 180 -5.43 -6.04 -14.96
CA PRO A 180 -6.34 -6.37 -16.04
C PRO A 180 -7.58 -7.08 -15.47
N LEU A 181 -8.76 -6.71 -15.94
CA LEU A 181 -10.02 -7.33 -15.54
C LEU A 181 -10.47 -8.42 -16.51
N GLU A 182 -9.81 -8.52 -17.65
CA GLU A 182 -10.12 -9.45 -18.72
C GLU A 182 -8.86 -10.13 -19.25
N GLY A 183 -9.04 -11.26 -19.94
CA GLY A 183 -7.96 -12.03 -20.53
C GLY A 183 -7.22 -12.98 -19.56
N PRO A 184 -6.20 -13.70 -20.06
CA PRO A 184 -5.49 -14.75 -19.30
C PRO A 184 -4.71 -14.21 -18.08
N SER A 185 -4.47 -12.91 -18.08
CA SER A 185 -3.75 -12.18 -17.04
C SER A 185 -4.63 -11.74 -15.88
N SER A 186 -5.96 -11.78 -16.04
CA SER A 186 -6.91 -11.31 -15.03
C SER A 186 -7.05 -12.31 -13.88
N PRO A 187 -7.09 -11.87 -12.60
CA PRO A 187 -6.86 -10.51 -12.07
C PRO A 187 -5.48 -10.38 -11.40
N SER A 188 -4.39 -10.49 -12.15
CA SER A 188 -3.02 -10.40 -11.61
C SER A 188 -2.53 -8.96 -11.55
N LEU A 189 -1.93 -8.54 -10.44
CA LEU A 189 -1.28 -7.23 -10.34
C LEU A 189 -0.04 -7.20 -11.25
N VAL A 190 0.04 -6.19 -12.12
CA VAL A 190 1.17 -5.94 -13.02
C VAL A 190 1.86 -4.65 -12.57
N PRO A 191 3.03 -4.74 -11.92
CA PRO A 191 3.81 -3.56 -11.57
C PRO A 191 4.31 -2.85 -12.84
N LEU A 192 4.21 -1.53 -12.86
CA LEU A 192 4.69 -0.68 -13.96
C LEU A 192 5.89 0.16 -13.53
N ILE A 193 5.82 0.77 -12.34
CA ILE A 193 6.90 1.56 -11.74
C ILE A 193 6.97 1.18 -10.26
N VAL A 194 8.19 1.00 -9.74
CA VAL A 194 8.45 1.02 -8.30
C VAL A 194 9.75 1.78 -8.09
N GLN A 195 9.68 2.98 -7.54
CA GLN A 195 10.86 3.77 -7.19
C GLN A 195 10.96 3.91 -5.68
N ALA A 196 12.14 3.72 -5.12
CA ALA A 196 12.38 3.91 -3.70
C ALA A 196 13.73 4.59 -3.47
N GLY A 197 13.77 5.65 -2.66
CA GLY A 197 15.01 6.41 -2.45
C GLY A 197 15.69 6.90 -3.74
N GLY A 198 14.90 7.17 -4.79
CA GLY A 198 15.40 7.62 -6.10
C GLY A 198 15.97 6.53 -7.01
N GLN A 199 15.84 5.25 -6.67
CA GLN A 199 16.24 4.12 -7.53
C GLN A 199 15.04 3.28 -7.98
N ASP A 200 15.19 2.60 -9.11
CA ASP A 200 14.20 1.69 -9.67
C ASP A 200 14.31 0.29 -9.03
N PHE A 201 13.18 -0.21 -8.55
CA PHE A 201 12.98 -1.52 -7.93
C PHE A 201 11.86 -2.32 -8.60
N LEU A 202 11.53 -2.01 -9.86
CA LEU A 202 10.52 -2.73 -10.62
C LEU A 202 10.78 -4.25 -10.64
N HIS A 203 12.05 -4.68 -10.67
CA HIS A 203 12.43 -6.09 -10.62
C HIS A 203 11.98 -6.80 -9.33
N VAL A 204 12.00 -6.09 -8.19
CA VAL A 204 11.53 -6.63 -6.90
C VAL A 204 10.02 -6.87 -6.96
N ALA A 205 9.28 -5.91 -7.51
CA ALA A 205 7.83 -6.01 -7.65
C ALA A 205 7.44 -7.11 -8.64
N GLN A 206 8.13 -7.24 -9.77
CA GLN A 206 7.89 -8.31 -10.74
C GLN A 206 8.23 -9.71 -10.18
N ALA A 207 9.20 -9.82 -9.26
CA ALA A 207 9.45 -11.07 -8.57
C ALA A 207 8.35 -11.44 -7.56
N LEU A 208 7.68 -10.45 -6.97
CA LEU A 208 6.52 -10.64 -6.08
C LEU A 208 5.23 -10.94 -6.86
N PHE A 209 5.04 -10.25 -7.97
CA PHE A 209 3.85 -10.31 -8.82
C PHE A 209 4.30 -10.68 -10.24
N PRO A 210 4.65 -11.96 -10.47
CA PRO A 210 5.15 -12.38 -11.77
C PRO A 210 4.11 -12.14 -12.85
N PRO A 211 4.52 -11.61 -14.01
CA PRO A 211 3.60 -11.46 -15.13
C PRO A 211 3.10 -12.85 -15.56
N PRO A 212 1.84 -12.93 -16.01
CA PRO A 212 1.27 -14.18 -16.47
C PRO A 212 2.09 -14.74 -17.66
N PRO A 213 2.16 -16.07 -17.80
CA PRO A 213 2.90 -16.70 -18.89
C PRO A 213 2.41 -16.15 -20.23
N GLN A 214 3.33 -15.70 -21.08
CA GLN A 214 2.99 -15.33 -22.45
C GLN A 214 2.48 -16.59 -23.16
N LEU A 215 1.25 -16.55 -23.68
CA LEU A 215 0.75 -17.63 -24.53
C LEU A 215 1.67 -17.75 -25.76
N PRO A 216 2.03 -18.98 -26.20
CA PRO A 216 2.85 -19.16 -27.38
C PRO A 216 2.21 -18.47 -28.58
N THR A 217 2.97 -17.63 -29.27
CA THR A 217 2.58 -16.79 -30.42
C THR A 217 2.24 -17.59 -31.70
N GLY A 218 1.66 -18.78 -31.57
CA GLY A 218 1.46 -19.74 -32.68
C GLY A 218 0.07 -20.36 -32.78
N GLN A 219 -0.93 -19.90 -32.02
CA GLN A 219 -2.32 -20.32 -32.21
C GLN A 219 -3.25 -19.10 -32.18
N MET A 220 -3.29 -18.40 -33.32
CA MET A 220 -4.44 -17.61 -33.77
C MET A 220 -4.89 -18.18 -35.11
#